data_AF-A0A0A2BJH5-F1
#
_entry.id   AF-A0A0A2BJH5-F1
#
_cell.length_a   1.000
_cell.length_b   1.000
_cell.length_c   1.000
_cell.angle_alpha   90.00
_cell.angle_beta   90.00
_cell.angle_gamma   90.00
#
_symmetry.space_group_name_H-M   'P 1'
#
loop_
_entity.id
_entity.type
_entity.pdbx_description
1 polymer ?
#
loop_
_entity_poly.entity_id
_entity_poly.type
_entity_poly.pdbx_seq_one_letter_code
_entity_poly.pdbx_strand_id
1 'polypeptide(L)'
;MSPNRKIIQYKYSSYQTSLLSKIQSLDREINETTNAILEAQTVRVRSFFSQEGNFWNGLQRKIVDSNAQKSVAWHQRQLFDLKIERNKLQDHFDKLAGRFWLKKIIRFSIALALILLIVLIVTASLFAFISLLPILTLFFFTLLCLKASKSKN
;
A
#
# COMPACT_ATOMS: atom_id res chain seq x y z
N MET A 1 -51.17 4.94 7.91
CA MET A 1 -49.69 4.83 8.06
C MET A 1 -49.32 5.39 9.42
N SER A 2 -48.82 4.57 10.37
CA SER A 2 -48.66 4.98 11.78
C SER A 2 -47.57 6.06 11.96
N PRO A 3 -47.85 7.16 12.71
CA PRO A 3 -46.90 8.25 12.93
C PRO A 3 -45.55 7.80 13.50
N ASN A 4 -45.54 6.72 14.29
CA ASN A 4 -44.32 6.13 14.85
C ASN A 4 -43.34 5.62 13.77
N ARG A 5 -43.81 5.12 12.62
CA ARG A 5 -42.90 4.64 11.56
C ARG A 5 -42.14 5.79 10.90
N LYS A 6 -42.77 6.96 10.74
CA LYS A 6 -42.13 8.14 10.13
C LYS A 6 -41.03 8.71 11.03
N ILE A 7 -41.26 8.72 12.34
CA ILE A 7 -40.28 9.19 13.34
C ILE A 7 -39.03 8.29 13.35
N ILE A 8 -39.23 6.97 13.30
CA ILE A 8 -38.13 5.99 13.28
C ILE A 8 -37.31 6.12 11.97
N GLN A 9 -37.98 6.26 10.83
CA GLN A 9 -37.30 6.43 9.53
C GLN A 9 -36.49 7.72 9.45
N TYR A 10 -37.02 8.83 9.96
CA TYR A 10 -36.31 10.11 10.00
C TYR A 10 -35.09 10.07 10.92
N LYS A 11 -35.23 9.46 12.10
CA LYS A 11 -34.11 9.29 13.04
C LYS A 11 -32.98 8.45 12.42
N TYR A 12 -33.35 7.42 11.65
CA TYR A 12 -32.41 6.55 10.97
C TYR A 12 -31.64 7.27 9.84
N SER A 13 -32.34 8.03 8.99
CA SER A 13 -31.70 8.79 7.91
C SER A 13 -30.77 9.89 8.45
N SER A 14 -31.21 10.63 9.47
CA SER A 14 -30.40 11.67 10.14
C SER A 14 -29.10 11.09 10.71
N TYR A 15 -29.16 9.91 11.34
CA TYR A 15 -27.99 9.24 11.88
C TYR A 15 -27.01 8.79 10.80
N GLN A 16 -27.51 8.24 9.68
CA GLN A 16 -26.66 7.87 8.54
C GLN A 16 -25.95 9.08 7.92
N THR A 17 -26.64 10.21 7.78
CA THR A 17 -26.04 11.46 7.28
C THR A 17 -24.97 12.00 8.24
N SER A 18 -25.18 11.90 9.55
CA SER A 18 -24.18 12.27 10.55
C SER A 18 -22.93 11.38 10.49
N LEU A 19 -23.09 10.07 10.30
CA LEU A 19 -21.97 9.15 10.10
C LEU A 19 -21.20 9.45 8.81
N LEU A 20 -21.91 9.70 7.71
CA LEU A 20 -21.28 10.00 6.43
C LEU A 20 -20.47 11.30 6.48
N SER A 21 -21.02 12.35 7.08
CA SER A 21 -20.30 13.63 7.25
C SER A 21 -19.04 13.49 8.11
N LYS A 22 -19.08 12.68 9.17
CA LYS A 22 -17.88 12.35 9.98
C LYS A 22 -16.83 11.56 9.20
N ILE A 23 -17.24 10.62 8.35
CA ILE A 23 -16.31 9.90 7.47
C ILE A 23 -15.66 10.88 6.49
N GLN A 24 -16.44 11.79 5.91
CA GLN A 24 -15.91 12.81 4.99
C GLN A 24 -14.96 13.79 5.67
N SER A 25 -15.20 14.19 6.93
CA SER A 25 -14.27 15.04 7.66
C SER A 25 -12.96 14.32 7.94
N LEU A 26 -13.01 13.05 8.34
CA LEU A 26 -11.81 12.22 8.53
C LEU A 26 -11.05 12.03 7.22
N ASP A 27 -11.74 11.81 6.08
CA ASP A 27 -11.09 11.69 4.77
C ASP A 27 -10.37 12.99 4.38
N ARG A 28 -10.89 14.17 4.75
CA ARG A 28 -10.19 15.45 4.56
C ARG A 28 -8.94 15.56 5.44
N GLU A 29 -9.07 15.26 6.73
CA GLU A 29 -7.95 15.34 7.68
C GLU A 29 -6.83 14.34 7.33
N ILE A 30 -7.19 13.15 6.84
CA ILE A 30 -6.24 12.16 6.31
C ILE A 30 -5.49 12.73 5.11
N ASN A 31 -6.17 13.40 4.17
CA ASN A 31 -5.53 13.99 3.00
C ASN A 31 -4.60 15.14 3.39
N GLU A 32 -5.03 16.01 4.30
CA GLU A 32 -4.20 17.10 4.84
C GLU A 32 -2.95 16.57 5.53
N THR A 33 -3.10 15.56 6.40
CA THR A 33 -1.98 14.90 7.08
C THR A 33 -1.03 14.22 6.09
N THR A 34 -1.57 13.60 5.04
CA THR A 34 -0.77 12.97 3.99
C THR A 34 0.05 13.99 3.21
N ASN A 35 -0.55 15.13 2.85
CA ASN A 35 0.15 16.21 2.15
C ASN A 35 1.27 16.78 3.02
N ALA A 36 1.02 17.00 4.32
CA ALA A 36 2.04 17.47 5.26
C ALA A 36 3.24 16.50 5.36
N ILE A 37 3.00 15.18 5.32
CA ILE A 37 4.07 14.17 5.27
C ILE A 37 4.89 14.31 3.98
N LEU A 38 4.23 14.48 2.83
CA LEU A 38 4.91 14.63 1.54
C LEU A 38 5.73 15.91 1.47
N GLU A 39 5.22 17.02 2.01
CA GLU A 39 5.95 18.28 2.12
C GLU A 39 7.19 18.13 3.00
N ALA A 40 7.06 17.51 4.18
CA ALA A 40 8.19 17.27 5.08
C ALA A 40 9.27 16.36 4.44
N GLN A 41 8.86 15.34 3.67
CA GLN A 41 9.78 14.51 2.90
C GLN A 41 10.44 15.28 1.75
N THR A 42 9.70 16.15 1.07
CA THR A 42 10.23 16.99 -0.01
C THR A 42 11.28 17.97 0.51
N VAL A 43 11.03 18.60 1.66
CA VAL A 43 12.01 19.47 2.33
C VAL A 43 13.29 18.71 2.66
N ARG A 44 13.17 17.47 3.14
CA ARG A 44 14.32 16.59 3.41
C ARG A 44 15.07 16.20 2.14
N VAL A 45 14.38 15.86 1.06
CA VAL A 45 15.04 15.56 -0.22
C VAL A 45 15.78 16.79 -0.73
N ARG A 46 15.17 17.97 -0.66
CA ARG A 46 15.79 19.24 -1.06
C ARG A 46 17.01 19.60 -0.20
N SER A 47 16.94 19.39 1.13
CA SER A 47 18.12 19.58 2.01
C SER A 47 19.23 18.58 1.71
N PHE A 48 18.89 17.38 1.22
CA PHE A 48 19.86 16.37 0.84
C PHE A 48 20.67 16.74 -0.41
N PHE A 49 20.04 17.42 -1.37
CA PHE A 49 20.64 17.79 -2.66
C PHE A 49 21.25 19.21 -2.69
N SER A 50 21.07 20.05 -1.66
CA SER A 50 21.75 21.35 -1.58
C SER A 50 23.26 21.16 -1.36
N GLN A 51 24.08 21.71 -2.26
CA GLN A 51 25.54 21.53 -2.37
C GLN A 51 26.33 21.66 -1.05
N GLU A 52 27.34 20.81 -0.94
CA GLU A 52 28.32 20.70 0.15
C GLU A 52 29.37 21.81 0.04
N GLY A 53 29.49 22.64 1.08
CA GLY A 53 30.51 23.68 1.10
C GLY A 53 31.09 24.03 2.47
N ASN A 54 30.37 23.84 3.58
CA ASN A 54 30.84 24.28 4.90
C ASN A 54 30.38 23.36 6.06
N PHE A 55 31.22 23.20 7.09
CA PHE A 55 30.92 22.46 8.33
C PHE A 55 29.62 22.92 9.00
N TRP A 56 29.36 24.24 9.00
CA TRP A 56 28.12 24.84 9.50
C TRP A 56 26.86 24.38 8.74
N ASN A 57 26.97 24.15 7.43
CA ASN A 57 25.85 23.64 6.62
C ASN A 57 25.51 22.19 6.99
N GLY A 58 26.50 21.39 7.41
CA GLY A 58 26.27 20.01 7.87
C GLY A 58 25.48 19.94 9.18
N LEU A 59 25.76 20.86 10.13
CA LEU A 59 25.03 20.94 11.39
C LEU A 59 23.58 21.41 11.19
N GLN A 60 23.38 22.44 10.36
CA GLN A 60 22.06 22.96 10.01
C GLN A 60 21.21 21.89 9.29
N ARG A 61 21.80 21.16 8.35
CA ARG A 61 21.15 20.04 7.66
C ARG A 61 20.73 18.93 8.62
N LYS A 62 21.59 18.58 9.59
CA LYS A 62 21.26 17.56 10.61
C LYS A 62 20.09 17.97 11.51
N ILE A 63 19.99 19.26 11.87
CA ILE A 63 18.87 19.79 12.66
C ILE A 63 17.58 19.78 11.83
N VAL A 64 17.64 20.23 10.57
CA VAL A 64 16.50 20.22 9.64
C VAL A 64 16.01 18.79 9.40
N ASP A 65 16.92 17.84 9.15
CA ASP A 65 16.59 16.44 8.94
C ASP A 65 15.98 15.80 10.19
N SER A 66 16.51 16.11 11.38
CA SER A 66 15.96 15.61 12.65
C SER A 66 14.55 16.15 12.94
N ASN A 67 14.33 17.43 12.70
CA ASN A 67 13.01 18.06 12.88
C ASN A 67 12.01 17.56 11.85
N ALA A 68 12.41 17.42 10.59
CA ALA A 68 11.59 16.83 9.54
C ALA A 68 11.23 15.37 9.87
N GLN A 69 12.17 14.57 10.38
CA GLN A 69 11.92 13.18 10.76
C GLN A 69 10.96 13.07 11.95
N LYS A 70 11.11 13.92 12.97
CA LYS A 70 10.16 13.96 14.11
C LYS A 70 8.76 14.39 13.65
N SER A 71 8.68 15.39 12.79
CA SER A 71 7.41 15.86 12.21
C SER A 71 6.74 14.74 11.38
N VAL A 72 7.48 14.06 10.51
CA VAL A 72 6.97 12.93 9.73
C VAL A 72 6.49 11.81 10.66
N ALA A 73 7.24 11.47 11.71
CA ALA A 73 6.84 10.43 12.64
C ALA A 73 5.56 10.79 13.41
N TRP A 74 5.38 12.05 13.79
CA TRP A 74 4.17 12.54 14.43
C TRP A 74 2.96 12.45 13.48
N HIS A 75 3.08 12.99 12.26
CA HIS A 75 2.02 12.93 11.26
C HIS A 75 1.69 11.48 10.85
N GLN A 76 2.68 10.58 10.81
CA GLN A 76 2.46 9.16 10.54
C GLN A 76 1.62 8.47 11.63
N ARG A 77 1.85 8.82 12.90
CA ARG A 77 1.02 8.31 14.02
C ARG A 77 -0.39 8.86 13.94
N GLN A 78 -0.54 10.16 13.73
CA GLN A 78 -1.85 10.78 13.54
C GLN A 78 -2.61 10.16 12.36
N LEU A 79 -1.93 9.94 11.23
CA LEU A 79 -2.52 9.28 10.05
C LEU A 79 -3.01 7.86 10.37
N PHE A 80 -2.26 7.12 11.20
CA PHE A 80 -2.66 5.79 11.63
C PHE A 80 -3.93 5.83 12.49
N ASP A 81 -3.99 6.73 13.46
CA ASP A 81 -5.14 6.90 14.35
C ASP A 81 -6.40 7.34 13.58
N LEU A 82 -6.26 8.33 12.69
CA LEU A 82 -7.34 8.80 11.81
C LEU A 82 -7.87 7.68 10.91
N LYS A 83 -6.99 6.85 10.34
CA LYS A 83 -7.40 5.70 9.52
C LYS A 83 -8.13 4.64 10.33
N ILE A 84 -7.71 4.38 11.57
CA ILE A 84 -8.41 3.46 12.47
C ILE A 84 -9.82 3.97 12.75
N GLU A 85 -9.95 5.25 13.12
CA GLU A 85 -11.25 5.85 13.41
C GLU A 85 -12.17 5.82 12.18
N ARG A 86 -11.64 6.23 11.03
CA ARG A 86 -12.36 6.19 9.75
C ARG A 86 -12.84 4.80 9.40
N ASN A 87 -12.01 3.78 9.62
CA ASN A 87 -12.39 2.38 9.38
C ASN A 87 -13.47 1.90 10.36
N LYS A 88 -13.40 2.28 11.64
CA LYS A 88 -14.45 1.95 12.63
C LYS A 88 -15.80 2.58 12.24
N LEU A 89 -15.80 3.85 11.86
CA LEU A 89 -17.01 4.55 11.41
C LEU A 89 -17.56 3.96 10.11
N GLN A 90 -16.69 3.60 9.17
CA GLN A 90 -17.08 2.95 7.93
C GLN A 90 -17.72 1.58 8.19
N ASP A 91 -17.15 0.77 9.08
CA ASP A 91 -17.72 -0.53 9.44
C ASP A 91 -19.08 -0.39 10.11
N HIS A 92 -19.27 0.63 10.97
CA HIS A 92 -20.57 0.95 11.54
C HIS A 92 -21.58 1.37 10.45
N PHE A 93 -21.17 2.22 9.51
CA PHE A 93 -22.00 2.62 8.38
C PHE A 93 -22.37 1.43 7.49
N ASP A 94 -21.42 0.54 7.19
CA ASP A 94 -21.64 -0.63 6.34
C ASP A 94 -22.54 -1.68 7.01
N LYS A 95 -22.48 -1.81 8.35
CA LYS A 95 -23.40 -2.64 9.13
C LYS A 95 -24.82 -2.07 9.07
N LEU A 96 -24.99 -0.76 9.21
CA LEU A 96 -26.30 -0.09 9.07
C LEU A 96 -26.84 -0.22 7.64
N ALA A 97 -25.98 -0.08 6.63
CA ALA A 97 -26.35 -0.22 5.23
C ALA A 97 -26.58 -1.68 4.77
N GLY A 98 -26.33 -2.68 5.64
CA GLY A 98 -26.40 -4.10 5.28
C GLY A 98 -25.32 -4.57 4.29
N ARG A 99 -24.35 -3.70 3.94
CA ARG A 99 -23.29 -3.97 2.95
C ARG A 99 -22.03 -4.62 3.54
N PHE A 100 -21.99 -4.78 4.86
CA PHE A 100 -20.85 -5.36 5.58
C PHE A 100 -20.41 -6.72 5.02
N TRP A 101 -21.36 -7.63 4.80
CA TRP A 101 -21.08 -8.97 4.27
C TRP A 101 -20.57 -8.96 2.83
N LEU A 102 -21.12 -8.09 1.97
CA LEU A 102 -20.68 -7.95 0.58
C LEU A 102 -19.20 -7.53 0.51
N LYS A 103 -18.80 -6.52 1.30
CA LYS A 103 -17.39 -6.10 1.36
C LYS A 103 -16.47 -7.21 1.88
N LYS A 104 -16.92 -8.00 2.86
CA LYS A 104 -16.14 -9.12 3.39
C LYS A 104 -15.91 -10.20 2.34
N ILE A 105 -16.94 -10.54 1.55
CA ILE A 105 -16.83 -11.51 0.45
C ILE A 105 -15.90 -11.00 -0.65
N ILE A 106 -16.02 -9.72 -1.04
CA ILE A 106 -15.14 -9.12 -2.07
C ILE A 106 -13.67 -9.14 -1.61
N ARG A 107 -13.38 -8.80 -0.35
CA ARG A 107 -12.00 -8.89 0.17
C ARG A 107 -11.47 -10.32 0.12
N PHE A 108 -12.32 -11.29 0.46
CA PHE A 108 -11.95 -12.70 0.40
C PHE A 108 -11.72 -13.18 -1.04
N SER A 109 -12.54 -12.75 -2.00
CA SER A 109 -12.37 -13.12 -3.41
C SER A 109 -11.09 -12.54 -4.00
N ILE A 110 -10.73 -11.30 -3.66
CA ILE A 110 -9.46 -10.69 -4.07
C ILE A 110 -8.27 -11.46 -3.49
N ALA A 111 -8.31 -11.81 -2.20
CA ALA A 111 -7.26 -12.59 -1.56
C ALA A 111 -7.09 -13.97 -2.21
N LEU A 112 -8.20 -14.66 -2.50
CA LEU A 112 -8.18 -15.94 -3.20
C LEU A 112 -7.60 -15.81 -4.62
N ALA A 113 -7.97 -14.76 -5.35
CA ALA A 113 -7.45 -14.50 -6.69
C ALA A 113 -5.92 -14.27 -6.70
N LEU A 114 -5.39 -13.52 -5.71
CA LEU A 114 -3.95 -13.31 -5.57
C LEU A 114 -3.21 -14.61 -5.25
N ILE A 115 -3.76 -15.45 -4.38
CA ILE A 115 -3.17 -16.76 -4.07
C ILE A 115 -3.11 -17.63 -5.34
N LEU A 116 -4.21 -17.69 -6.09
CA LEU A 116 -4.25 -18.43 -7.35
C LEU A 116 -3.24 -17.90 -8.38
N LEU A 117 -3.09 -16.58 -8.47
CA LEU A 117 -2.09 -15.95 -9.36
C LEU A 117 -0.67 -16.37 -8.97
N ILE A 118 -0.33 -16.36 -7.68
CA ILE A 118 0.99 -16.79 -7.18
C ILE A 118 1.23 -18.26 -7.52
N VAL A 119 0.25 -19.13 -7.27
CA VAL A 119 0.34 -20.56 -7.60
C VAL A 119 0.57 -20.76 -9.11
N LEU A 120 -0.12 -19.99 -9.95
CA LEU A 120 0.05 -20.04 -11.40
C LEU A 120 1.46 -19.61 -11.82
N ILE A 121 1.98 -18.52 -11.26
CA ILE A 121 3.35 -18.04 -11.55
C ILE A 121 4.38 -19.09 -11.12
N VAL A 122 4.24 -19.67 -9.93
CA VAL A 122 5.16 -20.69 -9.42
C VAL A 122 5.13 -21.94 -10.30
N THR A 123 3.94 -22.43 -10.67
CA THR A 123 3.82 -23.61 -11.53
C THR A 123 4.36 -23.34 -12.93
N ALA A 124 4.04 -22.18 -13.53
CA ALA A 124 4.60 -21.78 -14.83
C ALA A 124 6.13 -21.69 -14.80
N SER A 125 6.69 -21.13 -13.72
CA SER A 125 8.15 -21.03 -13.53
C SER A 125 8.82 -22.40 -13.40
N LEU A 126 8.18 -23.34 -12.70
CA LEU A 126 8.66 -24.72 -12.59
C LEU A 126 8.66 -25.43 -13.93
N PHE A 127 7.58 -25.29 -14.71
CA PHE A 127 7.52 -25.86 -16.07
C PHE A 127 8.61 -25.27 -16.96
N ALA A 128 8.77 -23.95 -16.97
CA ALA A 128 9.82 -23.28 -17.75
C ALA A 128 11.22 -23.78 -17.36
N PHE A 129 11.48 -23.96 -16.07
CA PHE A 129 12.75 -24.50 -15.58
C PHE A 129 13.00 -25.94 -16.06
N ILE A 130 12.00 -26.81 -15.96
CA ILE A 130 12.10 -28.20 -16.44
C ILE A 130 12.35 -28.23 -17.96
N SER A 131 11.68 -27.36 -18.73
CA SER A 131 11.86 -27.26 -20.17
C SER A 131 13.22 -26.70 -20.59
N LEU A 132 13.90 -25.94 -19.73
CA LEU A 132 15.25 -25.40 -20.00
C LEU A 132 16.36 -26.44 -19.82
N LEU A 133 16.17 -27.45 -18.97
CA LEU A 133 17.15 -28.52 -18.73
C LEU A 133 17.66 -29.20 -20.01
N PRO A 134 16.81 -29.68 -20.95
CA PRO A 134 17.29 -30.34 -22.18
C PRO A 134 18.07 -29.40 -23.10
N ILE A 135 17.77 -28.09 -23.07
CA ILE A 135 18.50 -27.10 -23.86
C ILE A 135 19.91 -26.90 -23.27
N LEU A 136 20.01 -26.80 -21.94
CA LEU A 136 21.29 -26.69 -21.24
C LEU A 136 22.18 -27.92 -21.45
N THR A 137 21.61 -29.14 -21.43
CA THR A 137 22.39 -30.36 -21.65
C THR A 137 22.92 -30.45 -23.08
N LEU A 138 22.11 -30.11 -24.08
CA LEU A 138 22.57 -30.03 -25.48
C LEU A 138 23.67 -28.97 -25.67
N PHE A 139 23.50 -27.80 -25.04
CA PHE A 139 24.51 -26.75 -25.08
C PHE A 139 25.84 -27.19 -24.46
N PHE A 140 25.82 -27.83 -23.28
CA PHE A 140 27.03 -28.39 -22.67
C PHE A 140 27.67 -29.48 -23.53
N PHE A 141 26.86 -30.37 -24.11
CA PHE A 141 27.34 -31.44 -24.97
C PHE A 141 28.05 -30.91 -26.22
N THR A 142 27.46 -29.91 -26.89
CA THR A 142 28.08 -29.26 -28.05
C THR A 142 29.39 -28.56 -27.72
N LEU A 143 29.48 -27.87 -26.58
CA LEU A 143 30.74 -27.26 -26.12
C LEU A 143 31.84 -28.31 -25.86
N LEU A 144 31.50 -29.44 -25.25
CA LEU A 144 32.44 -30.54 -25.03
C LEU A 144 32.95 -31.13 -26.36
N CYS A 145 32.06 -31.35 -27.33
CA CYS A 145 32.44 -31.81 -28.67
C CYS A 145 33.35 -30.83 -29.41
N LEU A 146 33.06 -29.52 -29.35
CA LEU A 146 33.91 -28.49 -29.96
C LEU A 146 35.30 -28.44 -29.32
N LYS A 147 35.39 -28.55 -27.99
CA LYS A 147 36.66 -28.60 -27.27
C LYS A 147 37.47 -29.85 -27.65
N ALA A 148 36.82 -31.01 -27.74
CA ALA A 148 37.48 -32.26 -28.14
C ALA A 148 37.99 -32.22 -29.59
N SER A 149 37.24 -31.58 -30.50
CA SER A 149 37.65 -31.37 -31.89
C SER A 149 38.88 -30.46 -32.00
N LYS A 150 38.90 -29.33 -31.29
CA LYS A 150 40.06 -28.42 -31.24
C LYS A 150 41.32 -29.03 -30.61
N SER A 151 41.20 -30.05 -29.76
CA SER A 151 42.34 -30.71 -29.13
C SER A 151 43.01 -31.77 -30.02
N LYS A 152 42.39 -32.15 -31.14
CA LYS A 152 42.90 -33.17 -32.08
C LYS A 152 43.57 -32.58 -33.34
N ASN A 153 43.40 -31.29 -33.60
CA ASN A 153 44.15 -30.52 -34.60
C ASN A 153 45.31 -29.80 -33.92
#